data_AF-A0A6A3C0D5-F1
#
_entry.id   AF-A0A6A3C0D5-F1
#
_cell.length_a   1.000
_cell.length_b   1.000
_cell.length_c   1.000
_cell.angle_alpha   90.00
_cell.angle_beta   90.00
_cell.angle_gamma   90.00
#
_symmetry.space_group_name_H-M   'P 1'
#
loop_
_entity.id
_entity.type
_entity.pdbx_description
1 polymer ?
#
loop_
_entity_poly.entity_id
_entity_poly.type
_entity_poly.pdbx_seq_one_letter_code
_entity_poly.pdbx_strand_id
1 'polypeptide(L)'
;MGRRLNDPEHSRFASLGGPVLLCSIFEPLEVAVSDGLVEKKKDECCRGIDNLELWGPAVKCGSEFKFNSSVECCRACKTLCSGNDGPCLCDTWVFCGNKEACGSRFGECWLKKQKDALSPDRQDAGKSVIWTSGLIFGKGEVKLND
;
A
#
# COMPACT_ATOMS: atom_id res chain seq x y z
N MET A 1 9.03 8.48 21.61
CA MET A 1 9.57 8.72 20.25
C MET A 1 10.78 7.80 20.06
N GLY A 2 10.56 6.53 19.69
CA GLY A 2 11.60 5.52 19.56
C GLY A 2 12.13 5.44 18.12
N ARG A 3 13.45 5.40 17.97
CA ARG A 3 14.14 5.23 16.68
C ARG A 3 13.84 3.82 16.14
N ARG A 4 13.47 3.71 14.86
CA ARG A 4 13.37 2.41 14.18
C ARG A 4 14.79 1.94 13.82
N LEU A 5 15.20 0.83 14.40
CA LEU A 5 16.48 0.19 14.16
C LEU A 5 16.34 -0.69 12.91
N ASN A 6 16.62 -0.14 11.71
CA ASN A 6 16.95 -0.82 10.43
C ASN A 6 16.59 0.06 9.21
N ASP A 7 17.22 1.22 9.06
CA ASP A 7 17.23 1.94 7.77
C ASP A 7 18.61 1.76 7.12
N PRO A 8 18.69 1.15 5.92
CA PRO A 8 19.92 1.11 5.14
C PRO A 8 20.14 2.48 4.47
N GLU A 9 21.20 3.19 4.91
CA GLU A 9 21.70 4.39 4.23
C GLU A 9 22.04 4.05 2.77
N HIS A 10 21.43 4.76 1.82
CA HIS A 10 21.99 4.81 0.46
C HIS A 10 22.26 6.24 0.01
N SER A 11 23.55 6.44 -0.21
CA SER A 11 24.21 7.67 -0.60
C SER A 11 24.05 7.94 -2.09
N ARG A 12 23.81 9.22 -2.41
CA ARG A 12 24.25 10.01 -3.59
C ARG A 12 24.06 9.43 -5.00
N PHE A 13 23.42 10.22 -5.87
CA PHE A 13 24.09 10.75 -7.07
C PHE A 13 23.36 12.00 -7.60
N ALA A 14 24.14 13.02 -7.98
CA ALA A 14 23.69 14.26 -8.60
C ALA A 14 23.52 14.09 -10.12
N SER A 15 22.65 14.87 -10.76
CA SER A 15 22.83 15.35 -12.15
C SER A 15 21.91 16.54 -12.46
N LEU A 16 22.47 17.43 -13.28
CA LEU A 16 22.05 18.78 -13.65
C LEU A 16 21.18 18.77 -14.93
N GLY A 17 20.32 19.79 -15.11
CA GLY A 17 19.91 20.31 -16.42
C GLY A 17 18.44 20.11 -16.86
N GLY A 18 17.71 21.21 -17.11
CA GLY A 18 16.43 21.25 -17.86
C GLY A 18 16.65 21.15 -19.39
N PRO A 19 15.73 21.58 -20.29
CA PRO A 19 14.48 22.32 -20.09
C PRO A 19 13.22 21.78 -20.82
N VAL A 20 12.10 22.42 -20.47
CA VAL A 20 10.82 22.71 -21.18
C VAL A 20 10.71 22.37 -22.69
N LEU A 21 9.56 21.84 -23.12
CA LEU A 21 8.79 21.99 -24.40
C LEU A 21 7.92 20.72 -24.56
N LEU A 22 6.64 20.67 -24.95
CA LEU A 22 5.67 21.58 -25.57
C LEU A 22 4.26 21.10 -25.18
N CYS A 23 3.36 22.05 -24.92
CA CYS A 23 1.92 21.84 -24.88
C CYS A 23 1.41 21.85 -26.34
N SER A 24 0.79 20.77 -26.82
CA SER A 24 0.16 20.73 -28.15
C SER A 24 -1.09 19.85 -28.14
N ILE A 25 -2.18 20.49 -27.72
CA ILE A 25 -3.52 20.49 -28.31
C ILE A 25 -3.76 19.45 -29.43
N PHE A 26 -4.63 18.46 -29.17
CA PHE A 26 -5.42 17.76 -30.20
C PHE A 26 -6.72 17.20 -29.59
N GLU A 27 -7.86 17.70 -30.05
CA GLU A 27 -9.23 17.19 -29.85
C GLU A 27 -10.01 17.48 -31.16
N PRO A 28 -11.17 16.85 -31.46
CA PRO A 28 -11.84 15.72 -30.78
C PRO A 28 -12.40 14.63 -31.75
N LEU A 29 -13.02 13.58 -31.19
CA LEU A 29 -14.34 13.00 -31.55
C LEU A 29 -14.43 11.44 -31.70
N GLU A 30 -15.10 10.86 -30.69
CA GLU A 30 -16.03 9.71 -30.61
C GLU A 30 -15.66 8.28 -31.08
N VAL A 31 -15.62 7.36 -30.11
CA VAL A 31 -16.17 6.00 -30.25
C VAL A 31 -16.95 5.64 -28.98
N ALA A 32 -18.25 5.40 -29.14
CA ALA A 32 -19.10 4.77 -28.14
C ALA A 32 -18.88 3.24 -28.16
N VAL A 33 -18.55 2.65 -27.01
CA VAL A 33 -18.82 1.24 -26.72
C VAL A 33 -19.43 1.15 -25.32
N SER A 34 -20.69 0.72 -25.31
CA SER A 34 -21.38 0.18 -24.16
C SER A 34 -20.86 -1.22 -23.86
N ASP A 35 -20.33 -1.45 -22.66
CA ASP A 35 -20.41 -2.77 -22.04
C ASP A 35 -20.53 -2.60 -20.52
N GLY A 36 -21.74 -2.86 -20.03
CA GLY A 36 -21.97 -3.03 -18.62
C GLY A 36 -21.43 -4.38 -18.16
N LEU A 37 -20.97 -4.39 -16.91
CA LEU A 37 -20.52 -5.52 -16.09
C LEU A 37 -18.99 -5.75 -16.07
N VAL A 38 -18.40 -5.35 -14.92
CA VAL A 38 -17.13 -5.80 -14.29
C VAL A 38 -16.06 -4.71 -14.10
N GLU A 39 -16.40 -3.59 -13.46
CA GLU A 39 -15.42 -2.67 -12.83
C GLU A 39 -15.96 -2.18 -11.45
N LYS A 40 -16.42 -3.12 -10.59
CA LYS A 40 -16.75 -2.82 -9.18
C LYS A 40 -16.14 -3.77 -8.14
N LYS A 41 -15.42 -4.82 -8.56
CA LYS A 41 -14.82 -5.80 -7.63
C LYS A 41 -13.34 -5.57 -7.30
N LYS A 42 -12.63 -4.68 -8.01
CA LYS A 42 -11.20 -4.43 -7.74
C LYS A 42 -10.96 -3.50 -6.54
N ASP A 43 -11.92 -2.65 -6.21
CA ASP A 43 -11.72 -1.59 -5.23
C ASP A 43 -12.19 -1.94 -3.81
N GLU A 44 -13.11 -2.92 -3.65
CA GLU A 44 -13.59 -3.32 -2.32
C GLU A 44 -12.52 -3.99 -1.44
N CYS A 45 -11.57 -4.72 -2.03
CA CYS A 45 -10.53 -5.45 -1.30
C CYS A 45 -9.55 -4.53 -0.55
N CYS A 46 -9.45 -3.27 -0.95
CA CYS A 46 -8.43 -2.34 -0.46
C CYS A 46 -8.94 -1.31 0.55
N ARG A 47 -10.08 -1.58 1.18
CA ARG A 47 -10.65 -0.70 2.21
C ARG A 47 -9.85 -0.72 3.53
N GLY A 48 -9.39 -1.90 3.93
CA GLY A 48 -8.75 -2.11 5.23
C GLY A 48 -9.72 -2.00 6.41
N ILE A 49 -9.17 -2.09 7.62
CA ILE A 49 -9.86 -1.95 8.90
C ILE A 49 -9.26 -0.75 9.63
N ASP A 50 -10.11 0.20 10.00
CA ASP A 50 -9.70 1.39 10.75
C ASP A 50 -9.37 1.05 12.21
N ASN A 51 -8.45 1.80 12.76
CA ASN A 51 -7.97 1.68 14.14
C ASN A 51 -7.39 0.29 14.47
N LEU A 52 -6.61 -0.25 13.53
CA LEU A 52 -5.94 -1.54 13.65
C LEU A 52 -4.47 -1.41 13.25
N GLU A 53 -3.54 -1.82 14.11
CA GLU A 53 -2.12 -1.88 13.79
C GLU A 53 -1.66 -3.33 13.66
N LEU A 54 -1.37 -3.73 12.42
CA LEU A 54 -0.73 -5.01 12.11
C LEU A 54 0.80 -4.84 12.11
N TRP A 55 1.48 -5.69 12.87
CA TRP A 55 2.94 -5.70 12.98
C TRP A 55 3.58 -6.62 11.97
N GLY A 56 4.91 -6.55 11.88
CA GLY A 56 5.69 -7.32 10.93
C GLY A 56 6.87 -6.53 10.37
N PRO A 57 7.90 -7.24 9.86
CA PRO A 57 9.04 -6.63 9.18
C PRO A 57 8.58 -5.73 8.03
N ALA A 58 9.12 -4.52 8.00
CA ALA A 58 8.83 -3.57 6.94
C ALA A 58 9.61 -3.96 5.66
N VAL A 59 8.88 -4.03 4.56
CA VAL A 59 9.41 -4.19 3.20
C VAL A 59 9.57 -2.83 2.53
N LYS A 60 8.70 -1.87 2.88
CA LYS A 60 8.89 -0.43 2.58
C LYS A 60 8.65 0.40 3.83
N CYS A 61 9.57 1.33 4.08
CA CYS A 61 9.50 2.26 5.21
C CYS A 61 8.49 3.38 4.92
N GLY A 62 7.47 3.53 5.76
CA GLY A 62 6.40 4.51 5.55
C GLY A 62 6.80 5.96 5.78
N SER A 63 7.95 6.21 6.42
CA SER A 63 8.47 7.57 6.62
C SER A 63 8.75 8.28 5.28
N GLU A 64 9.19 7.52 4.28
CA GLU A 64 9.51 7.99 2.92
C GLU A 64 8.47 7.52 1.89
N PHE A 65 7.73 6.46 2.20
CA PHE A 65 6.72 5.89 1.33
C PHE A 65 5.33 6.37 1.75
N LYS A 66 4.82 7.41 1.05
CA LYS A 66 3.57 8.08 1.40
C LYS A 66 2.53 8.06 0.27
N PHE A 67 1.26 8.00 0.65
CA PHE A 67 0.11 8.06 -0.25
C PHE A 67 -0.97 9.00 0.28
N ASN A 68 -1.97 9.30 -0.56
CA ASN A 68 -3.11 10.13 -0.18
C ASN A 68 -4.30 9.29 0.28
N SER A 69 -4.26 7.96 0.11
CA SER A 69 -5.34 7.06 0.53
C SER A 69 -4.87 5.67 0.96
N SER A 70 -5.68 5.01 1.79
CA SER A 70 -5.47 3.62 2.19
C SER A 70 -5.53 2.67 0.99
N VAL A 71 -6.37 2.99 0.01
CA VAL A 71 -6.56 2.18 -1.19
C VAL A 71 -5.29 2.17 -2.05
N GLU A 72 -4.61 3.31 -2.21
CA GLU A 72 -3.31 3.37 -2.89
C GLU A 72 -2.23 2.58 -2.15
N CYS A 73 -2.17 2.71 -0.81
CA CYS A 73 -1.24 1.95 0.02
C CYS A 73 -1.45 0.42 -0.13
N CYS A 74 -2.71 -0.02 -0.10
CA CYS A 74 -3.08 -1.41 -0.34
C CYS A 74 -2.68 -1.89 -1.74
N ARG A 75 -2.96 -1.11 -2.78
CA ARG A 75 -2.59 -1.45 -4.16
C ARG A 75 -1.07 -1.58 -4.31
N ALA A 76 -0.30 -0.71 -3.66
CA ALA A 76 1.16 -0.81 -3.64
C ALA A 76 1.67 -2.09 -2.96
N CYS A 77 0.99 -2.58 -1.93
CA CYS A 77 1.28 -3.90 -1.36
C CYS A 77 0.98 -5.01 -2.38
N LYS A 78 -0.18 -4.93 -3.04
CA LYS A 78 -0.66 -5.94 -4.00
C LYS A 78 0.24 -6.07 -5.23
N THR A 79 0.85 -4.98 -5.72
CA THR A 79 1.79 -5.06 -6.86
C THR A 79 3.01 -5.92 -6.53
N LEU A 80 3.42 -5.99 -5.26
CA LEU A 80 4.50 -6.86 -4.79
C LEU A 80 4.09 -8.34 -4.65
N CYS A 81 2.86 -8.68 -5.02
CA CYS A 81 2.30 -10.04 -4.96
C CYS A 81 1.68 -10.50 -6.28
N SER A 82 1.92 -9.76 -7.36
CA SER A 82 1.32 -10.03 -8.68
C SER A 82 2.22 -10.87 -9.61
N GLY A 83 3.34 -11.41 -9.12
CA GLY A 83 4.25 -12.25 -9.91
C GLY A 83 3.75 -13.69 -10.03
N ASN A 84 3.94 -14.31 -11.21
CA ASN A 84 3.69 -15.73 -11.44
C ASN A 84 4.84 -16.63 -10.90
N ASP A 85 5.93 -16.00 -10.44
CA ASP A 85 7.24 -16.63 -10.20
C ASP A 85 7.79 -16.40 -8.78
N GLY A 86 6.92 -16.30 -7.76
CA GLY A 86 7.43 -16.23 -6.39
C GLY A 86 6.41 -15.92 -5.28
N PRO A 87 6.81 -16.12 -4.01
CA PRO A 87 5.99 -15.79 -2.86
C PRO A 87 5.73 -14.28 -2.76
N CYS A 88 4.51 -13.91 -2.35
CA CYS A 88 4.09 -12.54 -2.12
C CYS A 88 5.01 -11.83 -1.11
N LEU A 89 5.68 -10.76 -1.54
CA LEU A 89 6.64 -10.03 -0.70
C LEU A 89 5.95 -9.08 0.28
N CYS A 90 4.70 -8.67 0.02
CA CYS A 90 3.92 -7.82 0.91
C CYS A 90 2.53 -8.40 1.12
N ASP A 91 2.26 -8.96 2.28
CA ASP A 91 0.93 -9.45 2.64
C ASP A 91 0.20 -8.53 3.64
N THR A 92 0.86 -7.46 4.09
CA THR A 92 0.33 -6.56 5.13
C THR A 92 0.65 -5.12 4.78
N TRP A 93 -0.31 -4.23 4.99
CA TRP A 93 -0.10 -2.79 4.85
C TRP A 93 -0.74 -2.03 6.01
N VAL A 94 -0.14 -0.89 6.37
CA VAL A 94 -0.64 0.02 7.40
C VAL A 94 -0.53 1.46 6.90
N PHE A 95 -1.62 2.22 6.97
CA PHE A 95 -1.74 3.57 6.42
C PHE A 95 -2.30 4.55 7.45
N CYS A 96 -1.76 5.78 7.49
CA CYS A 96 -2.29 6.85 8.33
C CYS A 96 -3.04 7.90 7.49
N GLY A 97 -4.38 7.83 7.50
CA GLY A 97 -5.24 8.67 6.64
C GLY A 97 -5.92 9.84 7.33
N ASN A 98 -5.94 9.90 8.67
CA ASN A 98 -6.61 10.96 9.41
C ASN A 98 -5.62 12.09 9.73
N LYS A 99 -5.75 13.26 9.09
CA LYS A 99 -4.76 14.33 9.20
C LYS A 99 -4.56 14.82 10.63
N GLU A 100 -5.64 14.91 11.39
CA GLU A 100 -5.66 15.40 12.77
C GLU A 100 -4.99 14.40 13.74
N ALA A 101 -5.33 13.12 13.62
CA ALA A 101 -4.82 12.07 14.50
C ALA A 101 -3.39 11.64 14.11
N CYS A 102 -3.05 11.68 12.82
CA CYS A 102 -1.76 11.23 12.31
C CYS A 102 -0.62 12.24 12.52
N GLY A 103 -0.92 13.55 12.55
CA GLY A 103 0.09 14.60 12.68
C GLY A 103 1.19 14.47 11.60
N SER A 104 2.45 14.36 12.02
CA SER A 104 3.60 14.22 11.10
C SER A 104 3.59 12.91 10.30
N ARG A 105 2.79 11.93 10.72
CA ARG A 105 2.67 10.60 10.12
C ARG A 105 1.59 10.53 9.04
N PHE A 106 0.91 11.64 8.78
CA PHE A 106 -0.11 11.70 7.75
C PHE A 106 0.46 11.24 6.40
N GLY A 107 -0.26 10.33 5.76
CA GLY A 107 0.08 9.72 4.49
C GLY A 107 1.10 8.59 4.57
N GLU A 108 1.72 8.30 5.72
CA GLU A 108 2.67 7.18 5.84
C GLU A 108 2.01 5.85 5.45
N CYS A 109 2.67 5.10 4.57
CA CYS A 109 2.27 3.77 4.14
C CYS A 109 3.38 2.75 4.45
N TRP A 110 3.11 1.86 5.37
CA TRP A 110 4.04 0.81 5.80
C TRP A 110 3.66 -0.49 5.12
N LEU A 111 4.50 -0.94 4.17
CA LEU A 111 4.34 -2.25 3.55
C LEU A 111 5.15 -3.28 4.32
N LYS A 112 4.54 -4.41 4.65
CA LYS A 112 5.05 -5.39 5.61
C LYS A 112 4.80 -6.82 5.13
N LYS A 113 5.51 -7.75 5.75
CA LYS A 113 5.34 -9.20 5.58
C LYS A 113 5.04 -9.85 6.92
N GLN A 114 3.97 -10.64 7.03
CA GLN A 114 3.72 -11.48 8.20
C GLN A 114 4.63 -12.69 8.20
N LYS A 115 4.84 -13.26 9.39
CA LYS A 115 5.34 -14.63 9.51
C LYS A 115 4.28 -15.64 9.05
N ASP A 116 3.02 -15.39 9.39
CA ASP A 116 1.85 -16.17 8.99
C ASP A 116 0.68 -15.22 8.65
N ALA A 117 0.23 -15.23 7.39
CA ALA A 117 -0.86 -14.37 6.94
C ALA A 117 -2.24 -14.82 7.46
N LEU A 118 -2.39 -16.09 7.85
CA LEU A 118 -3.64 -16.63 8.42
C LEU A 118 -3.78 -16.31 9.92
N SER A 119 -2.67 -15.98 10.58
CA SER A 119 -2.62 -15.56 11.99
C SER A 119 -1.73 -14.33 12.15
N PRO A 120 -2.17 -13.15 11.68
CA PRO A 120 -1.36 -11.94 11.64
C PRO A 120 -1.04 -11.41 13.04
N ASP A 121 0.16 -10.89 13.22
CA ASP A 121 0.59 -10.26 14.46
C ASP A 121 -0.09 -8.90 14.64
N ARG A 122 -1.01 -8.82 15.61
CA ARG A 122 -1.70 -7.59 15.98
C ARG A 122 -0.98 -6.92 17.15
N GLN A 123 -0.48 -5.71 16.95
CA GLN A 123 0.15 -4.96 18.03
C GLN A 123 -0.87 -4.26 18.91
N ASP A 124 -1.84 -3.59 18.28
CA ASP A 124 -2.84 -2.80 18.99
C ASP A 124 -4.12 -2.62 18.15
N ALA A 125 -5.21 -2.30 18.83
CA ALA A 125 -6.45 -1.87 18.20
C ALA A 125 -7.40 -1.13 19.14
N GLY A 126 -8.32 -0.40 18.53
CA GLY A 126 -9.31 0.42 19.24
C GLY A 126 -9.07 1.89 19.00
N LYS A 127 -9.91 2.75 19.57
CA LYS A 127 -10.03 4.17 19.19
C LYS A 127 -8.76 5.02 19.32
N SER A 128 -7.74 4.55 20.05
CA SER A 128 -6.43 5.20 20.18
C SER A 128 -5.48 4.90 19.01
N VAL A 129 -5.77 3.89 18.20
CA VAL A 129 -4.95 3.47 17.06
C VAL A 129 -5.28 4.32 15.85
N ILE A 130 -4.30 5.05 15.35
CA ILE A 130 -4.45 6.01 14.23
C ILE A 130 -4.40 5.35 12.84
N TRP A 131 -4.21 4.04 12.81
CA TRP A 131 -3.87 3.28 11.63
C TRP A 131 -5.07 2.60 11.00
N THR A 132 -5.12 2.64 9.67
CA THR A 132 -5.93 1.71 8.88
C THR A 132 -5.00 0.65 8.32
N SER A 133 -5.33 -0.63 8.49
CA SER A 133 -4.49 -1.72 8.00
C SER A 133 -5.29 -2.82 7.31
N GLY A 134 -4.60 -3.64 6.53
CA GLY A 134 -5.22 -4.77 5.86
C GLY A 134 -4.21 -5.81 5.42
N LEU A 135 -4.74 -6.95 5.01
CA LEU A 135 -3.97 -8.08 4.49
C LEU A 135 -4.17 -8.23 2.98
N ILE A 136 -3.16 -8.78 2.31
CA ILE A 136 -3.18 -9.22 0.92
C ILE A 136 -2.84 -10.70 0.91
N PHE A 137 -3.72 -11.51 0.32
CA PHE A 137 -3.45 -12.91 0.07
C PHE A 137 -3.03 -13.10 -1.40
N GLY A 138 -1.94 -13.82 -1.63
CA GLY A 138 -1.52 -14.21 -2.97
C GLY A 138 -2.53 -15.14 -3.63
N LYS A 139 -2.57 -15.16 -4.97
CA LYS A 139 -3.28 -16.22 -5.71
C LYS A 139 -2.56 -17.55 -5.47
N GLY A 140 -3.02 -18.35 -4.50
CA GLY A 140 -2.49 -19.69 -4.24
C GLY A 140 -2.45 -20.15 -2.78
N GLU A 141 -2.82 -19.29 -1.82
CA GLU A 141 -2.66 -19.59 -0.38
C GLU A 141 -3.87 -20.30 0.27
N VAL A 142 -4.74 -20.93 -0.53
CA VAL A 142 -5.80 -21.80 -0.01
C VAL A 142 -5.45 -23.25 -0.33
N LYS A 143 -4.69 -23.90 0.54
CA LYS A 143 -4.71 -25.37 0.66
C LYS A 143 -5.72 -25.74 1.73
N LEU A 144 -6.99 -25.75 1.34
CA LEU A 144 -8.01 -26.52 2.05
C LEU A 144 -7.69 -27.99 1.78
N ASN A 145 -7.06 -28.65 2.74
CA ASN A 145 -7.10 -30.11 2.83
C ASN A 145 -8.31 -30.43 3.70
N ASP A 146 -9.36 -30.96 3.06
CA ASP A 146 -10.51 -31.60 3.72
C ASP A 146 -10.06 -32.82 4.53
#